data_AF-A0AA37TR18-F1
#
_entry.id   AF-A0AA37TR18-F1
#
_cell.length_a   1.000
_cell.length_b   1.000
_cell.length_c   1.000
_cell.angle_alpha   90.00
_cell.angle_beta   90.00
_cell.angle_gamma   90.00
#
_symmetry.space_group_name_H-M   'P 1'
#
loop_
_entity.id
_entity.type
_entity.pdbx_description
1 polymer ?
#
loop_
_entity_poly.entity_id
_entity_poly.type
_entity_poly.pdbx_seq_one_letter_code
_entity_poly.pdbx_strand_id
1 'polypeptide(L)' 'MSSPYGETPTRSLGPGRTVDNGDQLSSVIILGIAVAGAAVAVLLNALIV' A
#
# COMPACT_ATOMS: atom_id res chain seq x y z
N MET A 1 23.13 -19.52 28.27
CA MET A 1 21.95 -18.65 28.15
C MET A 1 21.65 -18.47 26.67
N SER A 2 20.62 -19.15 26.17
CA SER A 2 20.16 -19.10 24.78
C SER A 2 19.07 -18.03 24.63
N SER A 3 19.25 -17.11 23.68
CA SER A 3 18.34 -16.00 23.42
C SER A 3 17.04 -16.48 22.76
N PRO A 4 15.84 -16.08 23.23
CA PRO A 4 14.55 -16.63 22.81
C PRO A 4 13.91 -15.90 21.62
N TYR A 5 14.70 -15.18 20.81
CA TYR A 5 14.18 -14.55 19.60
C TYR A 5 14.19 -15.58 18.47
N GLY A 6 13.14 -16.39 18.48
CA GLY A 6 12.80 -17.32 17.40
C GLY A 6 12.84 -16.60 16.06
N GLU A 7 13.57 -17.21 15.14
CA GLU A 7 13.81 -16.77 13.77
C GLU A 7 12.48 -16.54 13.06
N THR A 8 11.99 -15.30 13.03
CA THR A 8 11.05 -14.88 11.99
C THR A 8 11.80 -14.99 10.67
N PRO A 9 11.39 -15.83 9.71
CA PRO A 9 12.09 -15.94 8.44
C PRO A 9 11.80 -14.67 7.64
N THR A 10 12.58 -13.61 7.88
CA THR A 10 12.67 -12.48 6.96
C THR A 10 13.41 -13.02 5.74
N ARG A 11 12.65 -13.53 4.77
CA ARG A 11 13.17 -13.93 3.47
C ARG A 11 13.75 -12.67 2.82
N SER A 12 15.02 -12.41 3.09
CA SER A 12 15.79 -11.33 2.45
C SER A 12 15.81 -11.63 0.96
N LEU A 13 14.97 -10.91 0.21
CA LEU A 13 15.06 -10.82 -1.23
C LEU A 13 16.40 -10.12 -1.49
N GLY A 14 17.41 -10.88 -1.93
CA GLY A 14 18.80 -10.45 -1.98
C GLY A 14 19.04 -9.04 -2.59
N PRO A 15 20.24 -8.47 -2.37
CA PRO A 15 20.54 -7.09 -2.73
C PRO A 15 20.18 -6.83 -4.21
N GLY A 16 19.17 -5.99 -4.44
CA GLY A 16 18.70 -5.64 -5.79
C GLY A 16 17.32 -6.15 -6.20
N ARG A 17 16.59 -6.91 -5.37
CA ARG A 17 15.14 -7.09 -5.58
C ARG A 17 14.38 -5.96 -4.92
N THR A 18 14.23 -4.90 -5.70
CA THR A 18 13.40 -3.72 -5.46
C THR A 18 11.96 -4.13 -5.17
N VAL A 19 11.68 -4.39 -3.89
CA VAL A 19 10.31 -4.41 -3.36
C VAL A 19 9.67 -3.01 -3.51
N ASP A 20 10.48 -1.96 -3.72
CA ASP A 20 10.02 -0.58 -3.80
C ASP A 20 9.18 -0.22 -5.04
N ASN A 21 9.51 -0.69 -6.25
CA ASN A 21 8.84 -0.16 -7.45
C ASN A 21 7.43 -0.70 -7.65
N GLY A 22 7.23 -2.01 -7.42
CA GLY A 22 5.91 -2.65 -7.58
C GLY A 22 4.92 -2.22 -6.51
N ASP A 23 5.38 -2.16 -5.25
CA ASP A 23 4.53 -1.78 -4.12
C ASP A 23 4.25 -0.28 -4.10
N GLN A 24 5.18 0.56 -4.56
CA GLN A 24 4.96 2.00 -4.67
C GLN A 24 3.98 2.35 -5.80
N LEU A 25 4.08 1.70 -6.97
CA LEU A 25 3.08 1.85 -8.05
C LEU A 25 1.69 1.39 -7.58
N SER A 26 1.62 0.24 -6.89
CA SER A 26 0.37 -0.27 -6.31
C SER A 26 -0.22 0.71 -5.28
N SER A 27 0.62 1.25 -4.39
CA SER A 27 0.21 2.22 -3.37
C SER A 27 -0.35 3.51 -3.98
N VAL A 28 0.30 4.05 -5.01
CA VAL A 28 -0.16 5.26 -5.72
C VAL A 28 -1.48 5.01 -6.45
N ILE A 29 -1.64 3.84 -7.09
CA ILE A 29 -2.87 3.48 -7.78
C ILE A 29 -4.04 3.39 -6.79
N ILE A 30 -3.85 2.71 -5.66
CA ILE A 30 -4.88 2.58 -4.62
C ILE A 30 -5.27 3.95 -4.06
N LEU A 31 -4.27 4.80 -3.78
CA LEU A 31 -4.51 6.17 -3.31
C LEU A 31 -5.29 6.99 -4.36
N GLY A 32 -4.91 6.90 -5.63
CA GLY A 32 -5.60 7.58 -6.73
C GLY A 32 -7.07 7.15 -6.86
N ILE A 33 -7.34 5.85 -6.77
CA ILE A 33 -8.71 5.32 -6.79
C ILE A 33 -9.53 5.85 -5.61
N ALA A 34 -8.94 5.89 -4.41
CA ALA A 34 -9.62 6.40 -3.22
C ALA A 34 -9.99 7.88 -3.36
N VAL A 35 -9.05 8.72 -3.83
CA VAL A 35 -9.29 10.15 -4.06
C VAL A 35 -10.35 10.38 -5.13
N ALA A 36 -10.27 9.66 -6.26
CA ALA A 36 -11.25 9.77 -7.33
C ALA A 36 -12.65 9.34 -6.87
N GLY A 37 -12.76 8.23 -6.13
CA GLY A 37 -14.01 7.76 -5.55
C GLY A 37 -14.63 8.78 -4.59
N ALA A 38 -13.81 9.37 -3.71
CA ALA A 38 -14.27 10.41 -2.79
C ALA A 38 -14.78 11.65 -3.53
N ALA A 39 -14.08 12.11 -4.57
CA ALA A 39 -14.50 13.26 -5.38
C ALA A 39 -15.84 13.00 -6.08
N VAL A 40 -16.02 11.81 -6.67
CA VAL A 40 -17.28 11.42 -7.30
C VAL A 40 -18.42 11.36 -6.27
N ALA A 41 -18.19 10.78 -5.10
CA ALA A 41 -19.20 10.71 -4.05
C ALA A 41 -19.65 12.10 -3.57
N VAL A 42 -18.71 13.03 -3.38
CA VAL A 42 -19.01 14.42 -3.00
C VAL A 42 -19.82 15.12 -4.09
N LEU A 43 -19.42 14.98 -5.36
CA LEU A 43 -20.13 15.56 -6.49
C LEU A 43 -21.56 15.05 -6.59
N LEU A 44 -21.75 13.73 -6.48
CA LEU A 44 -23.09 13.12 -6.50
C LEU A 44 -23.94 13.62 -5.33
N ASN A 45 -23.37 13.69 -4.13
CA ASN A 45 -24.08 14.24 -2.97
C ASN A 45 -24.50 15.70 -3.19
N ALA A 46 -23.62 16.53 -3.77
CA ALA A 46 -23.91 17.93 -4.07
C ALA A 46 -24.95 18.15 -5.17
N LEU A 47 -25.22 17.15 -6.01
CA LEU A 47 -26.26 17.20 -7.05
C LEU A 47 -27.62 16.69 -6.56
N ILE A 48 -27.63 15.90 -5.48
CA ILE A 48 -28.85 15.33 -4.88
C ILE A 48 -29.44 16.28 -3.83
N VAL A 49 -28.58 17.01 -3.10
CA VAL A 49 -28.96 18.09 -2.16
C VAL A 49 -29.35 19.36 -2.90
#